data_AF-A0A8T5E7R0-F1
#
_entry.id   AF-A0A8T5E7R0-F1
#
_cell.length_a   1.000
_cell.length_b   1.000
_cell.length_c   1.000
_cell.angle_alpha   90.00
_cell.angle_beta   90.00
_cell.angle_gamma   90.00
#
_symmetry.space_group_name_H-M   'P 1'
#
loop_
_entity.id
_entity.type
_entity.pdbx_description
1 polymer ?
#
loop_
_entity_poly.entity_id
_entity_poly.type
_entity_poly.pdbx_seq_one_letter_code
_entity_poly.pdbx_strand_id
1 'polypeptide(L)'
;MQELANSHSMRNKILSLMTQNGLEDDCYLEMLDYTIDLFESQGLGTEYYGYHNINHELEVTYVSLLTINQEKIKLTEEDKKYLYIAALFHDFDPQKNVDKPHEESVLKFISTDKKLQKSLTFAKIDLEIIKVLILRTTYPW
;
A
#
# COMPACT_ATOMS: atom_id res chain seq x y z
N MET A 1 10.06 6.88 -21.16
CA MET A 1 11.31 7.09 -20.38
C MET A 1 11.11 8.05 -19.19
N GLN A 2 10.22 9.06 -19.26
CA GLN A 2 9.85 9.90 -18.11
C GLN A 2 8.92 9.18 -17.09
N GLU A 3 8.13 8.19 -17.49
CA GLU A 3 7.14 7.54 -16.61
C GLU A 3 7.75 6.50 -15.64
N LEU A 4 8.69 5.68 -16.10
CA LEU A 4 9.57 4.86 -15.24
C LEU A 4 10.36 5.69 -14.22
N ALA A 5 10.69 6.95 -14.54
CA ALA A 5 11.34 7.85 -13.61
C ALA A 5 10.37 8.36 -12.52
N ASN A 6 9.06 8.35 -12.78
CA ASN A 6 8.04 8.87 -11.87
C ASN A 6 7.67 7.86 -10.77
N SER A 7 7.56 6.56 -11.08
CA SER A 7 7.34 5.52 -10.05
C SER A 7 8.55 5.39 -9.11
N HIS A 8 9.77 5.42 -9.66
CA HIS A 8 10.99 5.51 -8.85
C HIS A 8 11.08 6.82 -8.05
N SER A 9 10.59 7.94 -8.59
CA SER A 9 10.49 9.19 -7.84
C SER A 9 9.54 9.07 -6.65
N MET A 10 8.35 8.47 -6.85
CA MET A 10 7.36 8.30 -5.78
C MET A 10 7.82 7.30 -4.72
N ARG A 11 8.39 6.17 -5.14
CA ARG A 11 9.02 5.19 -4.25
C ARG A 11 10.02 5.85 -3.30
N ASN A 12 10.92 6.68 -3.81
CA ASN A 12 11.93 7.35 -2.98
C ASN A 12 11.32 8.38 -2.02
N LYS A 13 10.25 9.07 -2.43
CA LYS A 13 9.51 9.98 -1.54
C LYS A 13 8.81 9.23 -0.42
N ILE A 14 8.16 8.11 -0.73
CA ILE A 14 7.55 7.21 0.26
C ILE A 14 8.60 6.70 1.23
N LEU A 15 9.74 6.22 0.72
CA LEU A 15 10.85 5.74 1.56
C LEU A 15 11.34 6.84 2.53
N SER A 16 11.52 8.08 2.03
CA SER A 16 11.89 9.20 2.89
C SER A 16 10.85 9.47 3.99
N LEU A 17 9.55 9.37 3.68
CA LEU A 17 8.49 9.56 4.67
C LEU A 17 8.40 8.38 5.65
N MET A 18 8.64 7.16 5.20
CA MET A 18 8.71 5.98 6.06
C MET A 18 9.79 6.17 7.12
N THR A 19 11.01 6.55 6.73
CA THR A 19 12.11 6.85 7.66
C THR A 19 11.74 7.98 8.62
N GLN A 20 11.17 9.08 8.14
CA GLN A 20 10.74 10.19 9.00
C GLN A 20 9.66 9.78 10.03
N ASN A 21 8.86 8.76 9.71
CA ASN A 21 7.80 8.26 10.55
C ASN A 21 8.19 7.01 11.38
N GLY A 22 9.47 6.61 11.38
CA GLY A 22 9.96 5.47 12.17
C GLY A 22 9.67 4.08 11.57
N LEU A 23 9.31 4.01 10.29
CA LEU A 23 9.03 2.76 9.56
C LEU A 23 10.30 2.27 8.83
N GLU A 24 11.35 1.98 9.60
CA GLU A 24 12.69 1.66 9.06
C GLU A 24 12.97 0.16 8.91
N ASP A 25 12.14 -0.72 9.48
CA ASP A 25 12.34 -2.17 9.37
C ASP A 25 12.23 -2.61 7.90
N ASP A 26 13.15 -3.49 7.46
CA ASP A 26 13.24 -3.99 6.07
C ASP A 26 11.90 -4.51 5.53
N CYS A 27 11.07 -5.10 6.38
CA CYS A 27 9.77 -5.64 5.99
C CYS A 27 8.84 -4.59 5.35
N TYR A 28 8.90 -3.31 5.75
CA TYR A 28 8.06 -2.27 5.14
C TYR A 28 8.55 -1.89 3.74
N LEU A 29 9.88 -1.85 3.55
CA LEU A 29 10.50 -1.63 2.25
C LEU A 29 10.23 -2.81 1.31
N GLU A 30 10.34 -4.04 1.81
CA GLU A 30 10.02 -5.25 1.05
C GLU A 30 8.57 -5.25 0.58
N MET A 31 7.62 -4.76 1.39
CA MET A 31 6.22 -4.61 0.99
C MET A 31 6.04 -3.60 -0.14
N LEU A 32 6.70 -2.43 -0.05
CA LEU A 32 6.66 -1.40 -1.09
C LEU A 32 7.19 -1.93 -2.42
N ASP A 33 8.39 -2.52 -2.38
CA ASP A 33 9.06 -3.06 -3.56
C ASP A 33 8.27 -4.19 -4.18
N TYR A 34 7.73 -5.08 -3.35
CA TYR A 34 6.89 -6.15 -3.84
C TYR A 34 5.61 -5.65 -4.51
N THR A 35 4.99 -4.60 -3.98
CA THR A 35 3.79 -3.99 -4.57
C THR A 35 4.08 -3.46 -5.96
N ILE A 36 5.17 -2.70 -6.10
CA ILE A 36 5.63 -2.15 -7.37
C ILE A 36 5.91 -3.27 -8.38
N ASP A 37 6.73 -4.24 -7.99
CA ASP A 37 7.10 -5.37 -8.86
C ASP A 37 5.88 -6.16 -9.32
N LEU A 38 4.91 -6.38 -8.42
CA LEU A 38 3.71 -7.14 -8.72
C LEU A 38 2.83 -6.40 -9.71
N PHE A 39 2.55 -5.12 -9.48
CA PHE A 39 1.72 -4.32 -10.39
C PHE A 39 2.36 -4.20 -11.78
N GLU A 40 3.64 -3.89 -11.86
CA GLU A 40 4.37 -3.81 -13.13
C GLU A 40 4.36 -5.15 -13.87
N SER A 41 4.59 -6.27 -13.17
CA SER A 41 4.61 -7.60 -13.79
C SER A 41 3.23 -8.11 -14.24
N GLN A 42 2.14 -7.59 -13.67
CA GLN A 42 0.76 -7.93 -14.04
C GLN A 42 0.15 -6.97 -15.08
N GLY A 43 0.96 -6.05 -15.62
CA GLY A 43 0.47 -5.05 -16.59
C GLY A 43 -0.41 -3.97 -15.97
N LEU A 44 -0.33 -3.78 -14.65
CA LEU A 44 -0.98 -2.71 -13.87
C LEU A 44 0.03 -1.60 -13.48
N GLY A 45 1.18 -1.59 -14.15
CA GLY A 45 2.22 -0.60 -13.99
C GLY A 45 1.85 0.78 -14.52
N THR A 46 2.84 1.66 -14.62
CA THR A 46 2.65 3.06 -15.04
C THR A 46 1.94 3.23 -16.40
N GLU A 47 2.17 2.31 -17.33
CA GLU A 47 1.59 2.33 -18.69
C GLU A 47 0.16 1.78 -18.75
N TYR A 48 -0.40 1.31 -17.62
CA TYR A 48 -1.79 0.84 -17.57
C TYR A 48 -2.77 2.02 -17.71
N TYR A 49 -3.69 1.89 -18.67
CA TYR A 49 -4.61 2.96 -19.07
C TYR A 49 -5.64 3.37 -18.00
N GLY A 50 -5.94 2.48 -17.05
CA GLY A 50 -6.93 2.71 -16.00
C GLY A 50 -6.37 3.47 -14.81
N TYR A 51 -7.27 4.02 -13.99
CA TYR A 51 -6.88 4.87 -12.86
C TYR A 51 -6.21 4.07 -11.75
N HIS A 52 -6.66 2.85 -11.50
CA HIS A 52 -6.18 2.02 -10.38
C HIS A 52 -4.90 1.27 -10.77
N ASN A 53 -3.85 2.00 -11.12
CA ASN A 53 -2.52 1.50 -11.44
C ASN A 53 -1.51 1.78 -10.32
N ILE A 54 -0.25 1.42 -10.54
CA ILE A 54 0.80 1.61 -9.52
C ILE A 54 0.97 3.08 -9.08
N ASN A 55 0.72 4.06 -9.96
CA ASN A 55 0.82 5.46 -9.55
C ASN A 55 -0.24 5.80 -8.50
N HIS A 56 -1.48 5.35 -8.71
CA HIS A 56 -2.56 5.55 -7.75
C HIS A 56 -2.25 4.91 -6.39
N GLU A 57 -1.81 3.65 -6.37
CA GLU A 57 -1.46 2.94 -5.14
C GLU A 57 -0.36 3.70 -4.35
N LEU A 58 0.68 4.15 -5.06
CA LEU A 58 1.77 4.91 -4.45
C LEU A 58 1.36 6.32 -4.01
N GLU A 59 0.47 7.00 -4.74
CA GLU A 59 -0.05 8.32 -4.35
C GLU A 59 -0.88 8.26 -3.07
N VAL A 60 -1.76 7.27 -2.94
CA VAL A 60 -2.55 7.06 -1.72
C VAL A 60 -1.66 6.70 -0.53
N THR A 61 -0.65 5.85 -0.75
CA THR A 61 0.37 5.54 0.26
C THR A 61 1.13 6.80 0.68
N TYR A 62 1.58 7.60 -0.28
CA TYR A 62 2.34 8.83 -0.03
C TYR A 62 1.53 9.86 0.76
N VAL A 63 0.29 10.13 0.36
CA VAL A 63 -0.58 11.09 1.07
C VAL A 63 -0.90 10.58 2.48
N SER A 64 -1.16 9.29 2.64
CA SER A 64 -1.37 8.68 3.97
C SER A 64 -0.19 8.96 4.90
N LEU A 65 1.04 8.72 4.43
CA LEU A 65 2.26 8.99 5.20
C LEU A 65 2.48 10.49 5.50
N LEU A 66 2.13 11.39 4.58
CA LEU A 66 2.17 12.84 4.83
C LEU A 66 1.24 13.25 5.98
N THR A 67 0.09 12.60 6.08
CA THR A 67 -0.92 12.94 7.09
C THR A 67 -0.64 12.37 8.47
N ILE A 68 0.30 11.44 8.63
CA ILE A 68 0.60 10.80 9.93
C ILE A 68 0.90 11.82 11.05
N ASN A 69 1.60 12.91 10.73
CA ASN A 69 2.01 13.90 11.73
C ASN A 69 1.00 15.05 11.92
N GLN A 70 -0.27 14.85 11.55
CA GLN A 70 -1.34 15.81 11.83
C GLN A 70 -1.55 16.02 13.34
N GLU A 71 -2.03 17.22 13.73
CA GLU A 71 -2.07 17.64 15.14
C GLU A 71 -3.39 17.32 15.87
N LYS A 72 -4.45 16.91 15.16
CA LYS A 72 -5.77 16.67 15.76
C LYS A 72 -5.81 15.40 16.61
N ILE A 73 -5.09 14.37 16.22
CA ILE A 73 -5.04 13.06 16.90
C ILE A 73 -3.59 12.62 17.03
N LYS A 74 -3.16 12.19 18.22
CA LYS A 74 -1.83 11.60 18.38
C LYS A 74 -1.87 10.13 17.96
N LEU A 75 -1.24 9.82 16.83
CA LEU A 75 -1.05 8.45 16.37
C LEU A 75 0.14 7.82 17.08
N THR A 76 -0.02 6.58 17.51
CA THR A 76 1.05 5.75 18.06
C THR A 76 1.94 5.20 16.94
N GLU A 77 3.12 4.69 17.28
CA GLU A 77 3.98 3.99 16.30
C GLU A 77 3.29 2.77 15.69
N GLU A 78 2.37 2.14 16.42
CA GLU A 78 1.57 1.03 15.91
C GLU A 78 0.55 1.50 14.88
N ASP A 79 -0.18 2.59 15.15
CA ASP A 79 -1.14 3.19 14.22
C ASP A 79 -0.49 3.52 12.87
N LYS A 80 0.73 4.07 12.90
CA LYS A 80 1.49 4.41 11.68
C LYS A 80 1.73 3.20 10.78
N LYS A 81 2.06 2.05 11.37
CA LYS A 81 2.28 0.80 10.63
C LYS A 81 1.00 0.34 9.95
N TYR A 82 -0.10 0.32 10.69
CA TYR A 82 -1.41 -0.07 10.14
C TYR A 82 -1.86 0.88 9.04
N LEU A 83 -1.67 2.19 9.20
CA LEU A 83 -2.02 3.19 8.18
C LEU A 83 -1.18 3.03 6.91
N TYR A 84 0.13 2.85 7.04
CA TYR A 84 1.01 2.62 5.88
C TYR A 84 0.59 1.35 5.11
N ILE A 85 0.41 0.23 5.82
CA ILE A 85 0.10 -1.07 5.22
C ILE A 85 -1.31 -1.07 4.61
N ALA A 86 -2.30 -0.47 5.28
CA ALA A 86 -3.64 -0.38 4.74
C ALA A 86 -3.69 0.52 3.50
N ALA A 87 -2.96 1.63 3.49
CA ALA A 87 -2.88 2.52 2.34
C ALA A 87 -2.16 1.91 1.14
N LEU A 88 -1.12 1.10 1.39
CA LEU A 88 -0.37 0.39 0.33
C LEU A 88 -1.14 -0.79 -0.27
N PHE A 89 -2.13 -1.31 0.46
CA PHE A 89 -2.89 -2.48 0.02
C PHE A 89 -4.37 -2.21 -0.24
N HIS A 90 -4.81 -0.95 -0.26
CA HIS A 90 -6.22 -0.61 -0.31
C HIS A 90 -6.90 -1.10 -1.60
N ASP A 91 -6.15 -1.06 -2.71
CA ASP A 91 -6.60 -1.44 -4.05
C ASP A 91 -5.79 -2.63 -4.61
N PHE A 92 -5.17 -3.43 -3.74
CA PHE A 92 -4.22 -4.49 -4.08
C PHE A 92 -4.89 -5.74 -4.68
N ASP A 93 -5.47 -5.58 -5.88
CA ASP A 93 -6.08 -6.60 -6.72
C ASP A 93 -5.27 -6.78 -8.01
N PRO A 94 -4.12 -7.47 -7.96
CA PRO A 94 -3.22 -7.65 -9.10
C PRO A 94 -3.83 -8.51 -10.24
N GLN A 95 -4.97 -9.15 -9.99
CA GLN A 95 -5.67 -10.03 -10.93
C GLN A 95 -7.01 -9.44 -11.40
N LYS A 96 -7.22 -8.13 -11.20
CA LYS A 96 -8.47 -7.47 -11.55
C LYS A 96 -8.80 -7.65 -13.04
N ASN A 97 -10.06 -8.01 -13.32
CA ASN A 97 -10.58 -8.18 -14.69
C ASN A 97 -11.22 -6.90 -15.26
N VAL A 98 -11.43 -5.90 -14.41
CA VAL A 98 -11.95 -4.56 -14.73
C VAL A 98 -11.07 -3.53 -14.02
N ASP A 99 -11.13 -2.26 -14.44
CA ASP A 99 -10.24 -1.22 -13.87
C ASP A 99 -10.44 -1.03 -12.37
N LYS A 100 -11.68 -0.97 -11.89
CA LYS A 100 -11.95 -0.84 -10.45
C LYS A 100 -11.65 -2.17 -9.73
N PRO A 101 -10.77 -2.19 -8.71
CA PRO A 101 -10.51 -3.39 -7.92
C PRO A 101 -11.77 -3.82 -7.15
N HIS A 102 -11.89 -5.12 -6.91
CA HIS A 102 -12.98 -5.66 -6.10
C HIS A 102 -12.49 -5.94 -4.68
N GLU A 103 -13.15 -5.39 -3.66
CA GLU A 103 -12.69 -5.52 -2.27
C GLU A 103 -12.50 -6.97 -1.84
N GLU A 104 -13.45 -7.86 -2.18
CA GLU A 104 -13.29 -9.29 -1.84
C GLU A 104 -12.04 -9.90 -2.49
N SER A 105 -11.66 -9.44 -3.70
CA SER A 105 -10.43 -9.88 -4.36
C SER A 105 -9.20 -9.33 -3.64
N VAL A 106 -9.20 -8.05 -3.25
CA VAL A 106 -8.15 -7.43 -2.43
C VAL A 106 -7.96 -8.22 -1.14
N LEU A 107 -9.03 -8.41 -0.36
CA LEU A 107 -9.00 -9.14 0.91
C LEU A 107 -8.54 -10.59 0.74
N LYS A 108 -8.99 -11.27 -0.32
CA LYS A 108 -8.56 -12.62 -0.65
C LYS A 108 -7.09 -12.67 -1.01
N PHE A 109 -6.60 -11.74 -1.82
CA PHE A 109 -5.21 -11.69 -2.23
C PHE A 109 -4.30 -11.45 -1.02
N ILE A 110 -4.59 -10.43 -0.20
CA ILE A 110 -3.77 -10.15 0.98
C ILE A 110 -3.79 -11.28 2.00
N SER A 111 -4.87 -12.08 2.04
CA SER A 111 -5.00 -13.23 2.93
C SER A 111 -4.27 -14.49 2.44
N THR A 112 -3.94 -14.57 1.15
CA THR A 112 -3.46 -15.81 0.54
C THR A 112 -2.06 -15.69 -0.06
N ASP A 113 -1.60 -14.48 -0.36
CA ASP A 113 -0.24 -14.28 -0.87
C ASP A 113 0.81 -14.59 0.20
N LYS A 114 1.65 -15.59 -0.07
CA LYS A 114 2.61 -16.11 0.90
C LYS A 114 3.72 -15.11 1.24
N LYS A 115 4.13 -14.29 0.27
CA LYS A 115 5.20 -13.31 0.49
C LYS A 115 4.68 -12.21 1.40
N LEU A 116 3.47 -11.71 1.14
CA LEU A 116 2.82 -10.73 1.97
C LEU A 116 2.56 -11.23 3.39
N GLN A 117 1.99 -12.44 3.53
CA GLN A 117 1.75 -13.04 4.85
C GLN A 117 3.01 -13.12 5.70
N LYS A 118 4.15 -13.46 5.07
CA LYS A 118 5.45 -13.50 5.71
C LYS A 118 5.91 -12.09 6.13
N SER A 119 5.80 -11.10 5.26
CA SER A 119 6.15 -9.71 5.57
C SER A 119 5.29 -9.14 6.71
N LEU A 120 3.97 -9.41 6.71
CA LEU A 120 3.05 -8.99 7.77
C LEU A 120 3.40 -9.64 9.12
N THR A 121 3.77 -10.93 9.10
CA THR A 121 4.21 -11.66 10.29
C THR A 121 5.50 -11.03 10.87
N PHE A 122 6.47 -10.67 10.02
CA PHE A 122 7.68 -10.00 10.48
C PHE A 122 7.41 -8.60 11.04
N ALA A 123 6.51 -7.85 10.41
CA ALA A 123 6.05 -6.55 10.87
C ALA A 123 5.21 -6.62 12.17
N LYS A 124 4.82 -7.84 12.60
CA LYS A 124 3.91 -8.12 13.74
C LYS A 124 2.55 -7.45 13.59
N ILE A 125 1.99 -7.52 12.38
CA ILE A 125 0.73 -6.87 12.01
C ILE A 125 -0.42 -7.86 12.07
N ASP A 126 -1.50 -7.46 12.73
CA ASP A 126 -2.76 -8.18 12.66
C ASP A 126 -3.46 -7.88 11.34
N LEU A 127 -3.52 -8.87 10.47
CA LEU A 127 -4.16 -8.75 9.17
C LEU A 127 -5.64 -8.38 9.28
N GLU A 128 -6.35 -8.78 10.34
CA GLU A 128 -7.77 -8.46 10.49
C GLU A 128 -8.00 -6.95 10.66
N ILE A 129 -7.06 -6.24 11.30
CA ILE A 129 -7.12 -4.77 11.41
C ILE A 129 -6.94 -4.13 10.03
N ILE A 130 -5.99 -4.62 9.22
CA ILE A 130 -5.78 -4.14 7.85
C ILE A 130 -7.04 -4.34 7.00
N LYS A 131 -7.65 -5.54 7.05
CA LYS A 131 -8.90 -5.83 6.34
C LYS A 131 -10.02 -4.86 6.75
N VAL A 132 -10.16 -4.57 8.04
CA VAL A 132 -11.17 -3.63 8.54
C VAL A 132 -10.91 -2.21 8.05
N LEU A 133 -9.65 -1.77 8.00
CA LEU A 133 -9.30 -0.44 7.49
C LEU A 133 -9.65 -0.31 6.00
N ILE A 134 -9.34 -1.33 5.19
CA ILE A 134 -9.67 -1.37 3.75
C ILE A 134 -11.19 -1.42 3.53
N LEU A 135 -11.93 -2.24 4.27
CA LEU A 135 -13.39 -2.30 4.15
C LEU A 135 -14.08 -0.98 4.54
N ARG A 136 -13.56 -0.28 5.56
CA ARG A 136 -14.11 1.01 6.01
C ARG A 136 -13.86 2.15 5.03
N THR A 137 -12.90 2.03 4.12
CA THR A 137 -12.68 3.05 3.08
C THR A 137 -13.73 3.01 1.98
N THR A 138 -14.41 1.88 1.79
CA THR A 138 -15.35 1.68 0.67
C THR A 138 -16.80 1.89 1.07
N TYR A 139 -17.14 1.65 2.35
CA TYR A 139 -18.43 1.95 2.94
C TYR A 139 -18.28 2.78 4.24
N PRO A 140 -17.97 4.09 4.13
CA PRO A 140 -18.09 4.99 5.27
C PRO A 140 -19.58 5.13 5.61
N TRP A 141 -19.94 4.88 6.86
CA TRP A 141 -21.31 4.91 7.41
C TRP A 141 -22.16 6.09 6.95
#